data_AF-A0A5N6LFY4-F1
#
_entry.id   AF-A0A5N6LFY4-F1
#
_cell.length_a   1.000
_cell.length_b   1.000
_cell.length_c   1.000
_cell.angle_alpha   90.00
_cell.angle_beta   90.00
_cell.angle_gamma   90.00
#
_symmetry.space_group_name_H-M   'P 1'
#
loop_
_entity.id
_entity.type
_entity.pdbx_description
1 polymer ?
#
loop_
_entity_poly.entity_id
_entity_poly.type
_entity_poly.pdbx_seq_one_letter_code
_entity_poly.pdbx_strand_id
1 'polypeptide(L)'
;MSIMYSCSVPSFSSISISNFTYRRPNRIVCSAGASVAELKAVNATEPLLLNAVRGQDVERPPVWLMRQAGRYMKSYQQLCEKHPSFRERSENVDLVVEISLQPWKVFQPDGVILFSDILTPLPGMNIPFDIVKGKGPIIFDPISTAADVDKVTEFTPEEWVPYVGEALSILRKEVNNEAAVLGFVGAPFTLASYVVEGGLLERLPLTGVDVVSLDWTVDMAEGRKRLGSDIAVQGNVDPGVLFGSKDFITNRIHDTVKKAGKGKHILNLGHGIVVGTPEENVAHFFEVAKGLKY
;
A
#
# COMPACT_ATOMS: atom_id res chain seq x y z
N MET A 1 -12.46 -5.00 1.00
CA MET A 1 -11.34 -4.63 0.11
C MET A 1 -11.09 -3.16 0.36
N SER A 2 -10.19 -2.84 1.30
CA SER A 2 -9.88 -1.45 1.64
C SER A 2 -8.79 -0.95 0.67
N ILE A 3 -9.07 0.17 0.00
CA ILE A 3 -8.17 0.77 -0.99
C ILE A 3 -7.27 1.76 -0.24
N MET A 4 -5.95 1.55 -0.28
CA MET A 4 -4.96 2.48 0.26
C MET A 4 -4.37 3.35 -0.86
N TYR A 5 -4.47 4.67 -0.71
CA TYR A 5 -3.80 5.65 -1.57
C TYR A 5 -2.52 6.15 -0.90
N SER A 6 -1.45 6.31 -1.68
CA SER A 6 -0.21 7.01 -1.31
C SER A 6 0.04 8.11 -2.33
N CYS A 7 0.20 9.36 -1.87
CA CYS A 7 0.62 10.50 -2.68
C CYS A 7 1.76 11.21 -1.95
N SER A 8 2.88 11.43 -2.62
CA SER A 8 3.96 12.34 -2.21
C SER A 8 3.69 13.74 -2.79
N VAL A 9 3.86 14.80 -2.00
CA VAL A 9 3.57 16.18 -2.42
C VAL A 9 4.87 17.00 -2.55
N PRO A 10 5.15 17.67 -3.68
CA PRO A 10 6.09 18.79 -3.72
C PRO A 10 5.40 20.09 -3.30
N SER A 11 6.03 20.90 -2.44
CA SER A 11 5.46 22.16 -1.95
C SER A 11 5.47 23.25 -3.02
N PHE A 12 4.31 23.82 -3.39
CA PHE A 12 4.27 25.16 -3.99
C PHE A 12 2.99 25.94 -3.62
N SER A 13 3.16 27.27 -3.69
CA SER A 13 2.36 28.35 -3.15
C SER A 13 0.95 28.48 -3.73
N SER A 14 0.05 28.96 -2.87
CA SER A 14 -1.37 29.27 -3.04
C SER A 14 -1.74 29.92 -4.37
N ILE A 15 -2.58 29.23 -5.16
CA ILE A 15 -3.43 29.84 -6.17
C ILE A 15 -4.86 29.85 -5.62
N SER A 16 -5.40 31.05 -5.41
CA SER A 16 -6.79 31.29 -5.01
C SER A 16 -7.70 31.08 -6.20
N ILE A 17 -8.70 30.19 -6.09
CA ILE A 17 -9.79 30.06 -7.08
C ILE A 17 -11.13 30.01 -6.36
N SER A 18 -12.05 30.78 -6.94
CA SER A 18 -13.39 31.17 -6.53
C SER A 18 -14.41 30.04 -6.41
N ASN A 19 -15.46 30.34 -5.62
CA ASN A 19 -16.60 29.51 -5.28
C ASN A 19 -17.27 28.82 -6.49
N PHE A 20 -17.07 27.51 -6.62
CA PHE A 20 -17.93 26.63 -7.41
C PHE A 20 -18.87 25.86 -6.47
N THR A 21 -20.17 26.14 -6.56
CA THR A 21 -21.20 25.35 -5.88
C THR A 21 -21.40 24.03 -6.62
N TYR A 22 -20.84 22.95 -6.07
CA TYR A 22 -21.02 21.59 -6.58
C TYR A 22 -22.40 21.04 -6.19
N ARG A 23 -23.29 20.87 -7.17
CA ARG A 23 -24.53 20.09 -7.02
C ARG A 23 -24.20 18.61 -7.19
N ARG A 24 -24.55 17.78 -6.20
CA ARG A 24 -24.40 16.31 -6.23
C ARG A 24 -25.07 15.73 -7.49
N PRO A 25 -24.33 15.07 -8.39
CA PRO A 25 -24.94 14.22 -9.41
C PRO A 25 -25.49 12.96 -8.73
N ASN A 26 -26.60 12.44 -9.26
CA ASN A 26 -27.22 11.20 -8.80
C ASN A 26 -26.20 10.06 -8.80
N ARG A 27 -26.25 9.27 -7.72
CA ARG A 27 -25.41 8.11 -7.45
C ARG A 27 -25.49 7.14 -8.64
N ILE A 28 -24.42 7.03 -9.43
CA ILE A 28 -24.28 5.95 -10.41
C ILE A 28 -23.95 4.70 -9.60
N VAL A 29 -24.96 3.84 -9.42
CA VAL A 29 -24.81 2.53 -8.80
C VAL A 29 -24.34 1.58 -9.89
N CYS A 30 -23.09 1.11 -9.81
CA CYS A 30 -22.63 0.01 -10.62
C CYS A 30 -23.25 -1.28 -10.03
N SER A 31 -24.36 -1.73 -10.60
CA SER A 31 -25.02 -2.97 -10.20
C SER A 31 -24.38 -4.14 -10.93
N ALA A 32 -23.31 -4.71 -10.36
CA ALA A 32 -22.94 -6.08 -10.67
C ALA A 32 -23.98 -6.98 -9.99
N GLY A 33 -24.82 -7.63 -10.80
CA GLY A 33 -25.77 -8.65 -10.36
C GLY A 33 -25.03 -9.90 -9.89
N ALA A 34 -24.50 -9.86 -8.68
CA ALA A 34 -24.07 -11.04 -7.95
C ALA A 34 -24.75 -10.99 -6.59
N SER A 35 -25.50 -12.03 -6.23
CA SER A 35 -25.99 -12.16 -4.86
C SER A 35 -24.77 -12.20 -3.95
N VAL A 36 -24.60 -11.20 -3.10
CA VAL A 36 -23.64 -11.27 -2.01
C VAL A 36 -24.14 -12.38 -1.10
N ALA A 37 -23.57 -13.58 -1.25
CA ALA A 37 -23.82 -14.66 -0.32
C ALA A 37 -23.45 -14.14 1.07
N GLU A 38 -24.41 -14.16 2.00
CA GLU A 38 -24.14 -13.89 3.40
C GLU A 38 -23.01 -14.81 3.85
N LEU A 39 -21.84 -14.23 4.09
CA LEU A 39 -20.69 -14.92 4.64
C LEU A 39 -21.11 -15.46 6.00
N LYS A 40 -21.22 -16.79 6.12
CA LYS A 40 -21.35 -17.49 7.39
C LYS A 40 -20.28 -16.95 8.34
N ALA A 41 -20.72 -16.42 9.48
CA ALA A 41 -19.85 -15.99 10.56
C ALA A 41 -19.01 -17.18 11.04
N VAL A 42 -17.76 -17.21 10.59
CA VAL A 42 -16.73 -18.04 11.21
C VAL A 42 -16.24 -17.24 12.41
N ASN A 43 -16.34 -17.82 13.61
CA ASN A 43 -15.88 -17.25 14.89
C ASN A 43 -14.34 -17.02 14.97
N ALA A 44 -13.69 -16.71 13.86
CA ALA A 44 -12.29 -16.30 13.86
C ALA A 44 -12.24 -14.81 14.23
N THR A 45 -11.47 -14.48 15.27
CA THR A 45 -11.13 -13.10 15.59
C THR A 45 -10.50 -12.44 14.36
N GLU A 46 -11.06 -11.30 13.93
CA GLU A 46 -10.54 -10.54 12.79
C GLU A 46 -9.12 -10.00 13.09
N PRO A 47 -8.23 -9.90 12.08
CA PRO A 47 -6.89 -9.37 12.26
C PRO A 47 -6.89 -7.96 12.87
N LEU A 48 -5.88 -7.68 13.70
CA LEU A 48 -5.71 -6.39 14.39
C LEU A 48 -5.79 -5.19 13.44
N LEU A 49 -5.18 -5.32 12.25
CA LEU A 49 -5.18 -4.28 11.22
C LEU A 49 -6.60 -3.91 10.79
N LEU A 50 -7.47 -4.88 10.56
CA LEU A 50 -8.86 -4.62 10.15
C LEU A 50 -9.67 -3.98 11.27
N ASN A 51 -9.45 -4.40 12.52
CA ASN A 51 -10.13 -3.83 13.68
C ASN A 51 -9.76 -2.35 13.88
N ALA A 52 -8.47 -2.02 13.74
CA ALA A 52 -8.00 -0.63 13.83
C ALA A 52 -8.62 0.26 12.73
N VAL A 53 -8.68 -0.23 11.47
CA VAL A 53 -9.31 0.51 10.36
C VAL A 53 -10.80 0.74 10.60
N ARG A 54 -11.51 -0.26 11.11
CA ARG A 54 -12.94 -0.18 11.47
C ARG A 54 -13.20 0.73 12.68
N GLY A 55 -12.16 1.24 13.33
CA GLY A 55 -12.27 2.08 14.52
C GLY A 55 -12.72 1.30 15.76
N GLN A 56 -12.50 -0.01 15.80
CA GLN A 56 -12.68 -0.79 17.01
C GLN A 56 -11.55 -0.50 18.00
N ASP A 57 -11.84 -0.70 19.28
CA ASP A 57 -10.82 -0.63 20.32
C ASP A 57 -9.78 -1.73 20.10
N VAL A 58 -8.52 -1.30 20.06
CA VAL A 58 -7.35 -2.15 19.84
C VAL A 58 -6.32 -1.83 20.92
N GLU A 59 -5.52 -2.81 21.30
CA GLU A 59 -4.54 -2.67 22.41
C GLU A 59 -3.29 -1.88 22.02
N ARG A 60 -2.95 -1.88 20.73
CA ARG A 60 -1.78 -1.23 20.14
C ARG A 60 -2.05 -0.87 18.67
N PRO A 61 -1.29 0.05 18.06
CA PRO A 61 -1.38 0.24 16.61
C PRO A 61 -0.90 -1.03 15.87
N PRO A 62 -1.64 -1.55 14.89
CA PRO A 62 -1.12 -2.55 13.97
C PRO A 62 0.06 -1.98 13.17
N VAL A 63 1.03 -2.82 12.81
CA VAL A 63 2.25 -2.42 12.12
C VAL A 63 2.59 -3.35 10.95
N TRP A 64 2.93 -2.75 9.83
CA TRP A 64 3.59 -3.39 8.69
C TRP A 64 4.46 -2.34 7.98
N LEU A 65 5.34 -2.76 7.06
CA LEU A 65 6.22 -1.82 6.36
C LEU A 65 6.08 -1.91 4.84
N MET A 66 5.92 -0.76 4.18
CA MET A 66 5.96 -0.70 2.72
C MET A 66 7.32 -1.20 2.20
N ARG A 67 7.29 -1.98 1.11
CA ARG A 67 8.45 -2.72 0.59
C ARG A 67 9.09 -3.68 1.61
N GLN A 68 8.30 -4.23 2.52
CA GLN A 68 8.75 -5.25 3.49
C GLN A 68 9.40 -6.46 2.83
N ALA A 69 8.90 -6.90 1.66
CA ALA A 69 9.57 -7.88 0.82
C ALA A 69 10.42 -7.12 -0.19
N GLY A 70 11.74 -7.07 0.02
CA GLY A 70 12.58 -6.21 -0.80
C GLY A 70 14.08 -6.33 -0.54
N ARG A 71 14.81 -5.52 -1.29
CA ARG A 71 16.28 -5.57 -1.43
C ARG A 71 17.07 -5.31 -0.15
N TYR A 72 16.46 -4.93 0.96
CA TYR A 72 17.16 -4.85 2.23
C TYR A 72 17.39 -6.25 2.84
N MET A 73 16.56 -7.24 2.50
CA MET A 73 16.69 -8.62 2.98
C MET A 73 17.66 -9.43 2.12
N LYS A 74 18.61 -10.11 2.76
CA LYS A 74 19.50 -11.07 2.07
C LYS A 74 18.73 -12.20 1.37
N SER A 75 17.66 -12.70 1.97
CA SER A 75 16.82 -13.75 1.37
C SER A 75 16.20 -13.31 0.04
N TYR A 76 15.72 -12.06 -0.04
CA TYR A 76 15.22 -11.48 -1.28
C TYR A 76 16.34 -11.30 -2.32
N GLN A 77 17.53 -10.84 -1.91
CA GLN A 77 18.67 -10.67 -2.80
C GLN A 77 19.11 -12.01 -3.43
N GLN A 78 19.21 -13.07 -2.63
CA GLN A 78 19.54 -14.42 -3.11
C GLN A 78 18.48 -14.95 -4.09
N LEU A 79 17.21 -14.65 -3.84
CA LEU A 79 16.14 -15.00 -4.77
C LEU A 79 16.26 -14.22 -6.08
N CYS A 80 16.64 -12.94 -6.05
CA CYS A 80 16.92 -12.14 -7.25
C CYS A 80 18.11 -12.67 -8.07
N GLU A 81 19.11 -13.29 -7.43
CA GLU A 81 20.23 -13.91 -8.15
C GLU A 81 19.79 -15.15 -8.94
N LYS A 82 18.87 -15.94 -8.37
CA LYS A 82 18.30 -17.13 -9.00
C LYS A 82 17.26 -16.78 -10.07
N HIS A 83 16.44 -15.76 -9.80
CA HIS A 83 15.35 -15.29 -10.66
C HIS A 83 15.59 -13.82 -11.02
N PRO A 84 16.51 -13.53 -11.96
CA PRO A 84 16.93 -12.16 -12.26
C PRO A 84 15.83 -11.32 -12.89
N SER A 85 14.86 -11.94 -13.57
CA SER A 85 13.70 -11.24 -14.13
C SER A 85 12.77 -10.78 -13.01
N PHE A 86 12.45 -9.48 -13.01
CA PHE A 86 11.44 -8.98 -12.08
C PHE A 86 10.05 -9.53 -12.42
N ARG A 87 9.71 -9.60 -13.71
CA ARG A 87 8.43 -10.15 -14.18
C ARG A 87 8.24 -11.60 -13.75
N GLU A 88 9.27 -12.42 -13.89
CA GLU A 88 9.23 -13.81 -13.39
C GLU A 88 8.87 -13.84 -11.90
N ARG A 89 9.52 -13.01 -11.08
CA ARG A 89 9.27 -12.94 -9.64
C ARG A 89 7.90 -12.36 -9.27
N SER A 90 7.30 -11.50 -10.11
CA SER A 90 6.01 -10.86 -9.85
C SER A 90 4.81 -11.55 -10.51
N GLU A 91 5.05 -12.50 -11.41
CA GLU A 91 4.01 -13.20 -12.19
C GLU A 91 3.99 -14.72 -11.95
N ASN A 92 5.07 -15.31 -11.41
CA ASN A 92 5.07 -16.71 -10.97
C ASN A 92 4.47 -16.82 -9.56
N VAL A 93 3.39 -17.61 -9.41
CA VAL A 93 2.64 -17.77 -8.16
C VAL A 93 3.54 -18.19 -6.99
N ASP A 94 4.38 -19.21 -7.17
CA ASP A 94 5.24 -19.73 -6.11
C ASP A 94 6.24 -18.67 -5.63
N LEU A 95 6.88 -17.95 -6.57
CA LEU A 95 7.82 -16.88 -6.24
C LEU A 95 7.11 -15.69 -5.58
N VAL A 96 5.94 -15.29 -6.08
CA VAL A 96 5.13 -14.22 -5.49
C VAL A 96 4.79 -14.56 -4.04
N VAL A 97 4.30 -15.78 -3.78
CA VAL A 97 3.96 -16.25 -2.44
C VAL A 97 5.21 -16.32 -1.57
N GLU A 98 6.29 -16.93 -2.05
CA GLU A 98 7.55 -17.05 -1.30
C GLU A 98 8.06 -15.68 -0.86
N ILE A 99 8.17 -14.74 -1.81
CA ILE A 99 8.65 -13.37 -1.57
C ILE A 99 7.73 -12.63 -0.59
N SER A 100 6.41 -12.68 -0.80
CA SER A 100 5.43 -12.01 0.07
C SER A 100 5.50 -12.52 1.51
N LEU A 101 5.82 -13.80 1.71
CA LEU A 101 5.94 -14.43 3.03
C LEU A 101 7.32 -14.25 3.69
N GLN A 102 8.35 -13.74 3.00
CA GLN A 102 9.66 -13.54 3.63
C GLN A 102 9.59 -12.66 4.89
N PRO A 103 8.90 -11.50 4.88
CA PRO A 103 8.79 -10.65 6.07
C PRO A 103 7.83 -11.23 7.10
N TRP A 104 6.81 -11.98 6.65
CA TRP A 104 5.90 -12.73 7.52
C TRP A 104 6.66 -13.71 8.41
N LYS A 105 7.55 -14.51 7.80
CA LYS A 105 8.35 -15.52 8.50
C LYS A 105 9.33 -14.93 9.53
N VAL A 106 9.79 -13.70 9.33
CA VAL A 106 10.84 -13.08 10.17
C VAL A 106 10.26 -12.12 11.21
N PHE A 107 9.29 -11.29 10.83
CA PHE A 107 8.80 -10.19 11.66
C PHE A 107 7.34 -10.34 12.09
N GLN A 108 6.58 -11.23 11.43
CA GLN A 108 5.14 -11.42 11.64
C GLN A 108 4.33 -10.09 11.67
N PRO A 109 4.46 -9.20 10.66
CA PRO A 109 3.72 -7.93 10.62
C PRO A 109 2.20 -8.16 10.69
N ASP A 110 1.44 -7.18 11.16
CA ASP A 110 -0.04 -7.25 11.19
C ASP A 110 -0.67 -7.11 9.79
N GLY A 111 0.15 -6.83 8.78
CA GLY A 111 -0.21 -6.78 7.36
C GLY A 111 0.82 -7.47 6.48
N VAL A 112 0.36 -8.38 5.60
CA VAL A 112 1.17 -9.03 4.56
C VAL A 112 0.70 -8.56 3.20
N ILE A 113 1.51 -7.73 2.54
CA ILE A 113 1.19 -7.22 1.21
C ILE A 113 1.66 -8.17 0.10
N LEU A 114 0.83 -8.34 -0.92
CA LEU A 114 1.17 -9.05 -2.15
C LEU A 114 2.44 -8.46 -2.79
N PHE A 115 3.37 -9.32 -3.18
CA PHE A 115 4.47 -8.95 -4.07
C PHE A 115 3.99 -8.97 -5.53
N SER A 116 3.85 -7.81 -6.15
CA SER A 116 3.55 -7.67 -7.57
C SER A 116 4.05 -6.31 -8.08
N ASP A 117 3.78 -5.96 -9.33
CA ASP A 117 3.96 -4.61 -9.87
C ASP A 117 2.64 -3.84 -9.98
N ILE A 118 2.67 -2.52 -9.87
CA ILE A 118 1.48 -1.68 -10.12
C ILE A 118 1.12 -1.61 -11.61
N LEU A 119 2.08 -1.84 -12.51
CA LEU A 119 1.92 -1.81 -13.96
C LEU A 119 1.44 -3.15 -14.53
N THR A 120 1.31 -4.18 -13.69
CA THR A 120 0.78 -5.51 -14.02
C THR A 120 -0.49 -5.48 -14.90
N PRO A 121 -1.46 -4.56 -14.71
CA PRO A 121 -2.64 -4.49 -15.56
C PRO A 121 -2.39 -3.98 -17.00
N LEU A 122 -1.30 -3.24 -17.25
CA LEU A 122 -1.10 -2.51 -18.51
C LEU A 122 -1.16 -3.38 -19.78
N PRO A 123 -0.53 -4.58 -19.84
CA PRO A 123 -0.60 -5.42 -21.01
C PRO A 123 -2.04 -5.85 -21.34
N GLY A 124 -2.85 -6.13 -20.31
CA GLY A 124 -4.27 -6.46 -20.47
C GLY A 124 -5.16 -5.27 -20.82
N MET A 125 -4.63 -4.05 -20.68
CA MET A 125 -5.23 -2.80 -21.14
C MET A 125 -4.70 -2.39 -22.52
N ASN A 126 -4.01 -3.27 -23.24
CA ASN A 126 -3.37 -3.01 -24.54
C ASN A 126 -2.27 -1.93 -24.48
N ILE A 127 -1.54 -1.87 -23.35
CA ILE A 127 -0.40 -0.97 -23.15
C ILE A 127 0.84 -1.84 -22.88
N PRO A 128 1.63 -2.18 -23.90
CA PRO A 128 2.77 -3.06 -23.74
C PRO A 128 3.90 -2.32 -23.01
N PHE A 129 4.46 -2.97 -21.99
CA PHE A 129 5.59 -2.47 -21.22
C PHE A 129 6.55 -3.61 -20.86
N ASP A 130 7.78 -3.25 -20.50
CA ASP A 130 8.74 -4.18 -19.90
C ASP A 130 9.59 -3.50 -18.84
N ILE A 131 10.23 -4.27 -17.97
CA ILE A 131 11.10 -3.77 -16.90
C ILE A 131 12.55 -4.05 -17.28
N VAL A 132 13.24 -3.00 -17.73
CA VAL A 132 14.63 -3.09 -18.16
C VAL A 132 15.56 -2.89 -16.97
N LYS A 133 16.49 -3.83 -16.78
CA LYS A 133 17.48 -3.79 -15.69
C LYS A 133 18.24 -2.45 -15.69
N GLY A 134 18.19 -1.76 -14.56
CA GLY A 134 18.86 -0.45 -14.37
C GLY A 134 18.12 0.76 -14.95
N LYS A 135 17.09 0.56 -15.78
CA LYS A 135 16.26 1.64 -16.34
C LYS A 135 14.85 1.70 -15.74
N GLY A 136 14.35 0.58 -15.20
CA GLY A 136 12.99 0.49 -14.67
C GLY A 136 11.97 0.17 -15.77
N PRO A 137 10.68 0.47 -15.54
CA PRO A 137 9.64 0.20 -16.51
C PRO A 137 9.77 1.09 -17.74
N ILE A 138 9.60 0.50 -18.92
CA ILE A 138 9.58 1.15 -20.22
C ILE A 138 8.25 0.80 -20.89
N ILE A 139 7.44 1.80 -21.16
CA ILE A 139 6.27 1.69 -22.04
C ILE A 139 6.79 1.89 -23.46
N PHE A 140 6.57 0.91 -24.35
CA PHE A 140 7.15 0.94 -25.69
C PHE A 140 6.56 2.05 -26.55
N ASP A 141 5.24 2.23 -26.47
CA ASP A 141 4.48 3.23 -27.21
C ASP A 141 3.68 4.11 -26.22
N PRO A 142 4.30 5.17 -25.66
CA PRO A 142 3.63 6.03 -24.69
C PRO A 142 2.40 6.72 -25.29
N ILE A 143 1.28 6.69 -24.55
CA ILE A 143 0.02 7.35 -24.93
C ILE A 143 0.25 8.86 -24.98
N SER A 144 0.05 9.46 -26.16
CA SER A 144 0.26 10.90 -26.36
C SER A 144 -0.88 11.60 -27.12
N THR A 145 -1.79 10.83 -27.72
CA THR A 145 -2.93 11.36 -28.46
C THR A 145 -4.24 10.73 -28.00
N ALA A 146 -5.37 11.40 -28.27
CA ALA A 146 -6.70 10.83 -28.02
C ALA A 146 -6.90 9.48 -28.76
N ALA A 147 -6.37 9.35 -29.97
CA ALA A 147 -6.42 8.12 -30.74
C ALA A 147 -5.63 6.97 -30.09
N ASP A 148 -4.62 7.25 -29.25
CA ASP A 148 -3.93 6.23 -28.47
C ASP A 148 -4.77 5.79 -27.26
N VAL A 149 -5.50 6.73 -26.64
CA VAL A 149 -6.46 6.42 -25.57
C VAL A 149 -7.56 5.50 -26.09
N ASP A 150 -8.06 5.73 -27.30
CA ASP A 150 -9.11 4.90 -27.92
C ASP A 150 -8.68 3.44 -28.16
N LYS A 151 -7.37 3.15 -28.12
CA LYS A 151 -6.82 1.77 -28.24
C LYS A 151 -6.76 1.04 -26.90
N VAL A 152 -6.91 1.73 -25.78
CA VAL A 152 -6.85 1.14 -24.44
C VAL A 152 -8.07 0.25 -24.22
N THR A 153 -7.85 -0.98 -23.77
CA THR A 153 -8.92 -1.96 -23.53
C THR A 153 -9.32 -2.00 -22.06
N GLU A 154 -10.57 -2.39 -21.81
CA GLU A 154 -11.03 -2.73 -20.47
C GLU A 154 -10.24 -3.94 -19.94
N PHE A 155 -9.85 -3.88 -18.66
CA PHE A 155 -9.04 -4.91 -18.03
C PHE A 155 -9.91 -5.98 -17.36
N THR A 156 -9.70 -7.24 -17.74
CA THR A 156 -10.32 -8.41 -17.08
C THR A 156 -9.28 -9.17 -16.25
N PRO A 157 -9.28 -9.05 -14.90
CA PRO A 157 -8.25 -9.64 -14.06
C PRO A 157 -8.15 -11.16 -14.18
N GLU A 158 -9.28 -11.85 -14.28
CA GLU A 158 -9.35 -13.31 -14.32
C GLU A 158 -8.70 -13.89 -15.60
N GLU A 159 -8.69 -13.11 -16.68
CA GLU A 159 -8.09 -13.49 -17.96
C GLU A 159 -6.60 -13.16 -18.00
N TRP A 160 -6.23 -11.96 -17.54
CA TRP A 160 -4.88 -11.43 -17.73
C TRP A 160 -3.92 -11.72 -16.58
N VAL A 161 -4.44 -11.80 -15.35
CA VAL A 161 -3.63 -11.94 -14.14
C VAL A 161 -4.19 -12.99 -13.17
N PRO A 162 -4.60 -14.19 -13.63
CA PRO A 162 -5.17 -15.22 -12.74
C PRO A 162 -4.22 -15.60 -11.59
N TYR A 163 -2.90 -15.51 -11.84
CA TYR A 163 -1.85 -15.74 -10.85
C TYR A 163 -1.93 -14.79 -9.63
N VAL A 164 -2.47 -13.58 -9.78
CA VAL A 164 -2.67 -12.65 -8.66
C VAL A 164 -3.75 -13.18 -7.71
N GLY A 165 -4.88 -13.64 -8.26
CA GLY A 165 -5.97 -14.22 -7.47
C GLY A 165 -5.57 -15.51 -6.77
N GLU A 166 -4.78 -16.34 -7.46
CA GLU A 166 -4.21 -17.57 -6.90
C GLU A 166 -3.23 -17.28 -5.75
N ALA A 167 -2.27 -16.38 -5.96
CA ALA A 167 -1.31 -15.98 -4.93
C ALA A 167 -1.99 -15.39 -3.69
N LEU A 168 -2.97 -14.50 -3.86
CA LEU A 168 -3.76 -13.94 -2.76
C LEU A 168 -4.51 -15.03 -1.98
N SER A 169 -5.04 -16.04 -2.68
CA SER A 169 -5.73 -17.17 -2.06
C SER A 169 -4.79 -18.03 -1.23
N ILE A 170 -3.56 -18.25 -1.70
CA ILE A 170 -2.52 -18.98 -0.97
C ILE A 170 -2.07 -18.16 0.25
N LEU A 171 -1.73 -16.87 0.06
CA LEU A 171 -1.32 -15.99 1.15
C LEU A 171 -2.34 -15.93 2.28
N ARG A 172 -3.64 -15.88 1.93
CA ARG A 172 -4.71 -15.87 2.94
C ARG A 172 -4.73 -17.15 3.78
N LYS A 173 -4.45 -18.32 3.16
CA LYS A 173 -4.35 -19.60 3.88
C LYS A 173 -3.11 -19.65 4.76
N GLU A 174 -1.96 -19.24 4.23
CA GLU A 174 -0.67 -19.27 4.93
C GLU A 174 -0.62 -18.33 6.14
N VAL A 175 -1.24 -17.15 6.03
CA VAL A 175 -1.32 -16.16 7.13
C VAL A 175 -2.41 -16.52 8.14
N ASN A 176 -3.40 -17.33 7.75
CA ASN A 176 -4.42 -17.90 8.63
C ASN A 176 -5.10 -16.90 9.58
N ASN A 177 -5.47 -15.71 9.07
CA ASN A 177 -6.06 -14.61 9.84
C ASN A 177 -5.20 -14.05 11.01
N GLU A 178 -3.94 -14.46 11.16
CA GLU A 178 -3.03 -13.86 12.16
C GLU A 178 -2.59 -12.45 11.75
N ALA A 179 -2.63 -12.15 10.45
CA ALA A 179 -2.45 -10.83 9.88
C ALA A 179 -3.43 -10.57 8.73
N ALA A 180 -3.59 -9.30 8.34
CA ALA A 180 -4.37 -8.96 7.16
C ALA A 180 -3.55 -9.18 5.88
N VAL A 181 -4.10 -9.89 4.90
CA VAL A 181 -3.51 -9.96 3.56
C VAL A 181 -3.96 -8.74 2.75
N LEU A 182 -2.99 -7.97 2.24
CA LEU A 182 -3.20 -6.72 1.54
C LEU A 182 -2.94 -6.93 0.04
N GLY A 183 -4.00 -6.80 -0.78
CA GLY A 183 -3.85 -6.56 -2.21
C GLY A 183 -3.47 -5.10 -2.47
N PHE A 184 -3.02 -4.80 -3.69
CA PHE A 184 -2.78 -3.42 -4.11
C PHE A 184 -2.99 -3.28 -5.62
N VAL A 185 -3.28 -2.05 -6.04
CA VAL A 185 -3.41 -1.65 -7.45
C VAL A 185 -2.87 -0.23 -7.59
N GLY A 186 -2.38 0.13 -8.78
CA GLY A 186 -2.07 1.52 -9.08
C GLY A 186 -3.36 2.34 -9.19
N ALA A 187 -3.39 3.52 -8.57
CA ALA A 187 -4.50 4.46 -8.76
C ALA A 187 -4.57 4.91 -10.23
N PRO A 188 -5.75 5.20 -10.81
CA PRO A 188 -5.84 5.65 -12.21
C PRO A 188 -4.96 6.86 -12.48
N PHE A 189 -4.96 7.85 -11.57
CA PHE A 189 -4.06 8.98 -11.70
C PHE A 189 -2.61 8.58 -11.48
N THR A 190 -2.23 7.67 -10.57
CA THR A 190 -0.83 7.24 -10.43
C THR A 190 -0.34 6.52 -11.67
N LEU A 191 -1.15 5.61 -12.22
CA LEU A 191 -0.90 4.95 -13.50
C LEU A 191 -0.79 5.98 -14.63
N ALA A 192 -1.64 7.01 -14.63
CA ALA A 192 -1.55 8.16 -15.53
C ALA A 192 -0.52 9.22 -15.10
N SER A 193 0.09 9.17 -13.90
CA SER A 193 1.01 10.18 -13.37
C SER A 193 2.45 9.73 -13.49
N TYR A 194 2.67 8.42 -13.58
CA TYR A 194 3.72 7.87 -14.42
C TYR A 194 3.71 8.52 -15.83
N VAL A 195 2.61 9.18 -16.21
CA VAL A 195 2.49 10.06 -17.37
C VAL A 195 2.41 11.59 -17.03
N VAL A 196 2.05 12.07 -15.80
CA VAL A 196 1.63 13.49 -15.53
C VAL A 196 1.83 14.21 -14.13
N GLU A 197 1.44 13.72 -12.91
CA GLU A 197 1.61 14.31 -11.49
C GLU A 197 0.56 15.27 -10.79
N GLY A 198 0.46 15.28 -9.42
CA GLY A 198 -0.69 15.77 -8.59
C GLY A 198 -0.50 16.47 -7.19
N GLY A 199 -1.48 16.39 -6.24
CA GLY A 199 -1.45 16.83 -4.81
C GLY A 199 -2.81 17.19 -4.12
N LEU A 200 -3.31 16.48 -3.06
CA LEU A 200 -4.76 16.44 -2.71
C LEU A 200 -5.24 16.14 -1.23
N LEU A 201 -4.48 16.36 -0.15
CA LEU A 201 -4.78 15.75 1.19
C LEU A 201 -6.24 15.85 1.71
N GLU A 202 -6.85 17.03 1.83
CA GLU A 202 -8.23 17.22 2.33
C GLU A 202 -9.30 16.62 1.40
N ARG A 203 -8.92 16.36 0.14
CA ARG A 203 -9.80 15.78 -0.87
C ARG A 203 -9.73 14.25 -0.85
N LEU A 204 -8.69 13.65 -0.25
CA LEU A 204 -8.55 12.19 -0.20
C LEU A 204 -9.72 11.51 0.53
N PRO A 205 -10.21 11.98 1.70
CA PRO A 205 -11.37 11.37 2.35
C PRO A 205 -12.64 11.41 1.48
N LEU A 206 -12.77 12.42 0.61
CA LEU A 206 -13.94 12.57 -0.28
C LEU A 206 -14.03 11.47 -1.34
N THR A 207 -12.95 10.71 -1.55
CA THR A 207 -12.94 9.55 -2.47
C THR A 207 -13.68 8.34 -1.89
N GLY A 208 -13.97 8.32 -0.58
CA GLY A 208 -14.63 7.21 0.10
C GLY A 208 -13.70 6.10 0.58
N VAL A 209 -12.38 6.34 0.65
CA VAL A 209 -11.43 5.38 1.23
C VAL A 209 -11.51 5.29 2.75
N ASP A 210 -11.26 4.08 3.27
CA ASP A 210 -11.25 3.83 4.71
C ASP A 210 -9.97 4.35 5.40
N VAL A 211 -8.86 4.38 4.66
CA VAL A 211 -7.52 4.71 5.18
C VAL A 211 -6.80 5.66 4.22
N VAL A 212 -6.20 6.73 4.76
CA VAL A 212 -5.25 7.58 4.04
C VAL A 212 -3.83 7.28 4.49
N SER A 213 -2.95 6.87 3.57
CA SER A 213 -1.53 6.69 3.89
C SER A 213 -0.79 8.01 3.71
N LEU A 214 -0.20 8.49 4.79
CA LEU A 214 0.57 9.74 4.82
C LEU A 214 2.03 9.45 4.52
N ASP A 215 2.64 10.29 3.67
CA ASP A 215 4.09 10.33 3.54
C ASP A 215 4.73 11.06 4.74
N TRP A 216 6.07 11.02 4.83
CA TRP A 216 6.81 11.53 5.99
C TRP A 216 7.02 13.04 6.01
N THR A 217 6.73 13.73 4.90
CA THR A 217 6.84 15.21 4.81
C THR A 217 5.69 15.92 5.51
N VAL A 218 4.57 15.22 5.73
CA VAL A 218 3.43 15.69 6.51
C VAL A 218 3.65 15.29 7.96
N ASP A 219 3.67 16.22 8.91
CA ASP A 219 3.67 15.85 10.34
C ASP A 219 2.39 15.07 10.69
N MET A 220 2.51 13.98 11.46
CA MET A 220 1.37 13.12 11.79
C MET A 220 0.23 13.87 12.52
N ALA A 221 0.55 14.82 13.41
CA ALA A 221 -0.49 15.58 14.12
C ALA A 221 -1.22 16.53 13.17
N GLU A 222 -0.48 17.15 12.24
CA GLU A 222 -1.08 18.00 11.21
C GLU A 222 -1.91 17.17 10.21
N GLY A 223 -1.41 16.01 9.78
CA GLY A 223 -2.14 15.07 8.94
C GLY A 223 -3.45 14.63 9.59
N ARG A 224 -3.42 14.27 10.87
CA ARG A 224 -4.62 13.96 11.66
C ARG A 224 -5.59 15.13 11.74
N LYS A 225 -5.10 16.32 12.03
CA LYS A 225 -5.93 17.53 12.12
C LYS A 225 -6.63 17.83 10.79
N ARG A 226 -5.93 17.71 9.65
CA ARG A 226 -6.47 18.00 8.32
C ARG A 226 -7.45 16.94 7.82
N LEU A 227 -7.22 15.67 8.15
CA LEU A 227 -8.06 14.55 7.73
C LEU A 227 -9.29 14.32 8.65
N GLY A 228 -9.23 14.79 9.90
CA GLY A 228 -10.25 14.52 10.91
C GLY A 228 -10.09 13.15 11.58
N SER A 229 -10.95 12.87 12.56
CA SER A 229 -10.93 11.66 13.38
C SER A 229 -11.68 10.47 12.79
N ASP A 230 -12.47 10.69 11.74
CA ASP A 230 -13.35 9.66 11.20
C ASP A 230 -12.61 8.67 10.29
N ILE A 231 -11.57 9.13 9.61
CA ILE A 231 -10.78 8.30 8.70
C ILE A 231 -9.56 7.69 9.40
N ALA A 232 -9.22 6.45 9.05
CA ALA A 232 -7.97 5.87 9.52
C ALA A 232 -6.77 6.47 8.77
N VAL A 233 -5.63 6.53 9.45
CA VAL A 233 -4.36 6.96 8.85
C VAL A 233 -3.33 5.83 8.90
N GLN A 234 -2.53 5.73 7.85
CA GLN A 234 -1.37 4.85 7.80
C GLN A 234 -0.08 5.66 7.70
N GLY A 235 0.96 5.25 8.44
CA GLY A 235 2.29 5.84 8.37
C GLY A 235 2.74 6.43 9.71
N ASN A 236 3.65 7.39 9.71
CA ASN A 236 4.31 7.95 8.53
C ASN A 236 5.80 8.21 8.76
N VAL A 237 6.46 7.29 9.45
CA VAL A 237 7.88 7.40 9.79
C VAL A 237 8.72 7.52 8.50
N ASP A 238 9.63 8.50 8.43
CA ASP A 238 10.59 8.63 7.33
C ASP A 238 11.44 7.35 7.21
N PRO A 239 11.49 6.66 6.05
CA PRO A 239 12.36 5.51 5.86
C PRO A 239 13.83 5.75 6.22
N GLY A 240 14.33 6.99 6.07
CA GLY A 240 15.68 7.39 6.46
C GLY A 240 15.98 7.22 7.95
N VAL A 241 14.95 7.21 8.80
CA VAL A 241 15.07 6.97 10.25
C VAL A 241 15.68 5.59 10.54
N LEU A 242 15.44 4.62 9.67
CA LEU A 242 15.97 3.26 9.83
C LEU A 242 17.49 3.16 9.62
N PHE A 243 18.18 4.26 9.26
CA PHE A 243 19.64 4.34 9.27
C PHE A 243 20.21 4.94 10.58
N GLY A 244 19.34 5.43 11.46
CA GLY A 244 19.73 6.01 12.75
C GLY A 244 20.05 4.96 13.81
N SER A 245 20.35 5.46 15.01
CA SER A 245 20.49 4.61 16.21
C SER A 245 19.14 4.00 16.60
N LYS A 246 19.19 2.88 17.34
CA LYS A 246 18.00 2.24 17.91
C LYS A 246 17.13 3.22 18.72
N ASP A 247 17.78 4.05 19.53
CA ASP A 247 17.09 5.10 20.32
C ASP A 247 16.39 6.12 19.42
N PHE A 248 17.01 6.52 18.31
CA PHE A 248 16.39 7.45 17.37
C PHE A 248 15.16 6.83 16.70
N ILE A 249 15.25 5.56 16.29
CA ILE A 249 14.12 4.80 15.73
C ILE A 249 12.99 4.71 16.76
N THR A 250 13.29 4.30 18.00
CA THR A 250 12.32 4.19 19.10
C THR A 250 11.61 5.52 19.34
N ASN A 251 12.38 6.61 19.49
CA ASN A 251 11.83 7.94 19.73
C ASN A 251 10.90 8.38 18.59
N ARG A 252 11.23 8.07 17.34
CA ARG A 252 10.39 8.43 16.19
C ARG A 252 9.11 7.63 16.10
N ILE A 253 9.15 6.35 16.44
CA ILE A 253 7.96 5.49 16.54
C ILE A 253 7.02 6.04 17.62
N HIS A 254 7.53 6.32 18.83
CA HIS A 254 6.72 6.86 19.92
C HIS A 254 6.13 8.23 19.59
N ASP A 255 6.90 9.14 19.00
CA ASP A 255 6.40 10.45 18.55
C ASP A 255 5.27 10.30 17.53
N THR A 256 5.45 9.44 16.53
CA THR A 256 4.45 9.19 15.47
C THR A 256 3.16 8.64 16.05
N VAL A 257 3.23 7.61 16.90
CA VAL A 257 2.05 6.98 17.50
C VAL A 257 1.34 7.94 18.45
N LYS A 258 2.09 8.72 19.24
CA LYS A 258 1.53 9.75 20.11
C LYS A 258 0.74 10.79 19.31
N LYS A 259 1.29 11.24 18.18
CA LYS A 259 0.64 12.21 17.28
C LYS A 259 -0.56 11.64 16.53
N ALA A 260 -0.52 10.36 16.17
CA ALA A 260 -1.62 9.69 15.49
C ALA A 260 -2.86 9.48 16.39
N GLY A 261 -2.64 9.37 17.71
CA GLY A 261 -3.69 9.15 18.69
C GLY A 261 -4.08 7.67 18.86
N LYS A 262 -5.07 7.42 19.73
CA LYS A 262 -5.55 6.08 20.06
C LYS A 262 -6.56 5.59 19.03
N GLY A 263 -6.28 4.46 18.39
CA GLY A 263 -7.15 3.85 17.37
C GLY A 263 -7.08 4.53 15.99
N LYS A 264 -7.68 3.87 14.99
CA LYS A 264 -7.70 4.34 13.58
C LYS A 264 -6.32 4.72 13.03
N HIS A 265 -5.26 4.06 13.50
CA HIS A 265 -3.88 4.29 13.06
C HIS A 265 -3.23 2.95 12.75
N ILE A 266 -2.66 2.84 11.56
CA ILE A 266 -1.74 1.75 11.18
C ILE A 266 -0.34 2.35 11.16
N LEU A 267 0.53 1.89 12.06
CA LEU A 267 1.92 2.31 12.04
C LEU A 267 2.61 1.73 10.80
N ASN A 268 3.26 2.59 10.04
CA ASN A 268 4.04 2.24 8.86
C ASN A 268 5.10 3.33 8.65
N LEU A 269 5.97 3.11 7.68
CA LEU A 269 6.77 4.16 7.09
C LEU A 269 5.89 5.08 6.22
N GLY A 270 6.38 6.29 5.92
CA GLY A 270 5.78 7.20 4.93
C GLY A 270 6.10 6.81 3.48
N HIS A 271 7.08 5.91 3.27
CA HIS A 271 7.38 5.32 1.98
C HIS A 271 8.04 3.94 2.16
N GLY A 272 8.49 3.31 1.07
CA GLY A 272 9.08 1.99 1.15
C GLY A 272 10.45 1.96 1.84
N ILE A 273 10.79 0.83 2.48
CA ILE A 273 12.14 0.57 3.01
C ILE A 273 13.19 0.81 1.90
N VAL A 274 14.24 1.57 2.24
CA VAL A 274 15.30 1.97 1.30
C VAL A 274 16.36 0.87 1.21
N VAL A 275 16.94 0.69 0.01
CA VAL A 275 18.06 -0.24 -0.20
C VAL A 275 19.23 0.15 0.69
N GLY A 276 19.84 -0.82 1.36
CA GLY A 276 20.93 -0.60 2.32
C GLY A 276 20.48 -0.35 3.76
N THR A 277 19.17 -0.30 4.02
CA THR A 277 18.66 -0.27 5.40
C THR A 277 19.14 -1.52 6.15
N PRO A 278 19.75 -1.39 7.34
CA PRO A 278 20.17 -2.54 8.12
C PRO A 278 18.97 -3.40 8.56
N GLU A 279 19.02 -4.71 8.32
CA GLU A 279 17.92 -5.65 8.66
C GLU A 279 17.62 -5.62 10.16
N GLU A 280 18.63 -5.45 11.01
CA GLU A 280 18.47 -5.32 12.45
C GLU A 280 17.68 -4.06 12.83
N ASN A 281 17.75 -2.98 12.05
CA ASN A 281 16.99 -1.76 12.30
C ASN A 281 15.52 -1.95 11.91
N VAL A 282 15.24 -2.74 10.88
CA VAL A 282 13.87 -3.19 10.56
C VAL A 282 13.33 -4.09 11.66
N ALA A 283 14.13 -5.05 12.16
CA ALA A 283 13.75 -5.90 13.29
C ALA A 283 13.42 -5.07 14.54
N HIS A 284 14.27 -4.09 14.88
CA HIS A 284 14.05 -3.18 16.01
C HIS A 284 12.78 -2.34 15.84
N PHE A 285 12.48 -1.88 14.62
CA PHE A 285 11.23 -1.16 14.36
C PHE A 285 10.01 -2.03 14.71
N PHE A 286 9.99 -3.29 14.27
CA PHE A 286 8.90 -4.21 14.59
C PHE A 286 8.84 -4.55 16.07
N GLU A 287 9.98 -4.76 16.73
CA GLU A 287 10.05 -5.02 18.17
C GLU A 287 9.41 -3.87 18.98
N VAL A 288 9.86 -2.63 18.75
CA VAL A 288 9.32 -1.44 19.42
C VAL A 288 7.82 -1.30 19.12
N ALA A 289 7.44 -1.38 17.84
CA ALA A 289 6.06 -1.20 17.41
C ALA A 289 5.09 -2.23 18.05
N LYS A 290 5.50 -3.49 18.11
CA LYS A 290 4.69 -4.56 18.71
C LYS A 290 4.67 -4.51 20.24
N GLY A 291 5.67 -3.90 20.87
CA GLY A 291 5.72 -3.65 22.31
C GLY A 291 4.85 -2.47 22.78
N LEU A 292 4.32 -1.66 21.87
CA LEU A 292 3.47 -0.53 22.22
C LEU A 292 2.14 -0.97 22.83
N LYS A 293 1.59 -0.10 23.69
CA LYS A 293 0.22 -0.14 24.18
C LYS A 293 -0.33 1.28 24.21
N TYR A 294 -1.63 1.46 23.95
CA TYR A 294 -2.26 2.79 23.97
C TYR A 294 -2.40 3.39 25.36
#